data_AF-A0A3D9D3X7-F1
#
_entry.id   AF-A0A3D9D3X7-F1
#
_cell.length_a   1.000
_cell.length_b   1.000
_cell.length_c   1.000
_cell.angle_alpha   90.00
_cell.angle_beta   90.00
_cell.angle_gamma   90.00
#
_symmetry.space_group_name_H-M   'P 1'
#
loop_
_entity.id
_entity.type
_entity.pdbx_description
1 polymer ?
#
loop_
_entity_poly.entity_id
_entity_poly.type
_entity_poly.pdbx_seq_one_letter_code
_entity_poly.pdbx_strand_id
1 'polypeptide(L)' 'MKSIRIYLMAAIFSLGMMSCEVRTTNSTRGVGSKSIPPGQAKKIYGTKSAKPFAPGQNK' A
#
# COMPACT_ATOMS: atom_id res chain seq x y z
N MET A 1 11.53 40.91 -13.30
CA MET A 1 11.30 39.61 -13.99
C MET A 1 12.02 38.39 -13.38
N LYS A 2 12.91 38.53 -12.39
CA LYS A 2 13.55 37.37 -11.74
C LYS A 2 12.64 36.72 -10.68
N SER A 3 11.96 37.55 -9.89
CA SER A 3 11.02 37.09 -8.86
C SER A 3 9.80 36.36 -9.44
N ILE A 4 9.26 36.83 -10.58
CA ILE A 4 8.12 36.15 -11.25
C ILE A 4 8.50 34.73 -11.70
N ARG A 5 9.75 34.51 -12.16
CA ARG A 5 10.24 33.18 -12.56
C ARG A 5 10.38 32.25 -11.35
N ILE A 6 10.79 32.78 -10.20
CA ILE A 6 10.91 32.03 -8.95
C ILE A 6 9.53 31.55 -8.47
N TYR A 7 8.53 32.44 -8.47
CA TYR A 7 7.15 32.05 -8.12
C TYR A 7 6.57 31.00 -9.07
N LEU A 8 6.87 31.13 -10.37
CA LEU A 8 6.39 30.19 -11.39
C LEU A 8 7.01 28.79 -11.21
N MET A 9 8.31 28.70 -10.90
CA MET A 9 8.97 27.43 -10.61
C MET A 9 8.46 26.78 -9.31
N ALA A 10 8.23 27.58 -8.26
CA ALA A 10 7.70 27.09 -6.99
C ALA A 10 6.28 26.49 -7.15
N ALA A 11 5.42 27.15 -7.93
CA ALA A 11 4.06 26.68 -8.18
C ALA A 11 4.03 25.32 -8.90
N ILE A 12 4.88 25.13 -9.91
CA ILE A 12 4.98 23.86 -10.65
C ILE A 12 5.48 22.72 -9.75
N PHE A 13 6.46 23.01 -8.89
CA PHE A 13 7.00 22.02 -7.96
C PHE A 13 5.96 21.54 -6.94
N SER A 14 5.16 22.46 -6.38
CA SER A 14 4.08 22.13 -5.45
C SER A 14 2.99 21.24 -6.07
N LEU A 15 2.66 21.45 -7.35
CA LEU A 15 1.69 20.62 -8.08
C LEU A 15 2.22 19.20 -8.34
N GLY A 16 3.54 19.02 -8.52
CA GLY A 16 4.15 17.72 -8.80
C GLY A 16 4.16 16.75 -7.61
N MET A 17 4.05 17.24 -6.38
CA MET A 17 4.09 16.39 -5.18
C MET A 17 2.75 15.67 -4.89
N MET A 18 1.67 15.99 -5.61
CA MET A 18 0.35 15.39 -5.37
C MET A 18 0.23 13.93 -5.88
N SER A 19 1.20 13.41 -6.63
CA SER A 19 1.10 12.09 -7.28
C SER A 19 1.71 10.92 -6.48
N CYS A 20 2.07 11.10 -5.22
CA CYS A 20 2.53 10.00 -4.35
C CYS A 20 1.34 9.22 -3.77
N GLU A 21 0.58 8.53 -4.62
CA GLU A 21 -0.55 7.72 -4.21
C GLU A 21 -0.14 6.25 -4.10
N VAL A 22 -0.11 5.70 -2.88
CA VAL A 22 0.07 4.25 -2.68
C VAL A 22 -1.23 3.56 -3.07
N ARG A 23 -1.29 3.06 -4.31
CA ARG A 23 -2.36 2.17 -4.77
C ARG A 23 -2.22 0.83 -4.06
N THR A 24 -2.81 0.71 -2.87
CA THR A 24 -3.11 -0.61 -2.33
C THR A 24 -4.19 -1.21 -3.21
N THR A 25 -3.85 -2.22 -3.99
CA THR A 25 -4.85 -3.07 -4.63
C THR A 25 -5.52 -3.88 -3.52
N ASN A 26 -6.39 -3.23 -2.75
CA ASN A 26 -7.51 -3.92 -2.13
C ASN A 26 -8.38 -4.36 -3.30
N SER A 27 -7.98 -5.47 -3.91
CA SER A 27 -8.84 -6.26 -4.78
C SER A 27 -10.09 -6.49 -3.95
N THR A 28 -11.13 -5.77 -4.31
CA THR A 28 -12.52 -5.95 -3.91
C THR A 28 -12.90 -7.36 -4.31
N ARG A 29 -12.48 -8.35 -3.52
CA ARG A 29 -13.04 -9.70 -3.59
C ARG A 29 -14.38 -9.63 -2.89
N GLY A 30 -15.40 -9.40 -3.71
CA GLY A 30 -16.79 -9.42 -3.32
C GLY A 30 -17.16 -10.67 -2.51
N VAL A 31 -18.20 -10.49 -1.70
CA VAL A 31 -19.08 -11.52 -1.16
C VAL A 31 -18.35 -12.66 -0.43
N GLY A 32 -18.06 -12.42 0.85
CA GLY A 32 -17.54 -13.42 1.79
C GLY A 32 -16.14 -13.07 2.27
N SER A 33 -16.05 -12.53 3.49
CA SER A 33 -14.82 -12.19 4.19
C SER A 33 -13.91 -13.41 4.37
N LYS A 34 -13.15 -13.77 3.35
CA LYS A 34 -12.17 -14.84 3.41
C LYS A 34 -10.97 -14.35 4.22
N SER A 35 -10.52 -15.19 5.15
CA SER A 35 -9.31 -14.98 5.95
C SER A 35 -8.11 -14.60 5.07
N ILE A 36 -7.23 -13.77 5.61
CA ILE A 36 -6.00 -13.30 4.95
C ILE A 36 -5.20 -14.54 4.48
N PRO A 37 -4.77 -14.61 3.22
CA PRO A 37 -3.95 -15.73 2.74
C PRO A 37 -2.69 -15.91 3.60
N PRO A 38 -2.26 -17.15 3.89
CA PRO A 38 -1.16 -17.42 4.81
C PRO A 38 0.17 -16.76 4.41
N GLY A 39 0.41 -16.60 3.10
CA GLY A 39 1.58 -15.88 2.59
C GLY A 39 1.55 -14.37 2.85
N GLN A 40 0.35 -13.77 2.88
CA GLN A 40 0.17 -12.36 3.22
C GLN A 40 0.22 -12.16 4.73
N ALA A 41 -0.41 -13.05 5.51
CA ALA A 41 -0.29 -13.06 6.96
C ALA A 41 1.18 -13.18 7.40
N LYS A 42 1.96 -14.07 6.78
CA LYS A 42 3.41 -14.18 7.03
C LYS A 42 4.15 -12.84 6.88
N LYS A 43 3.85 -12.09 5.80
CA LYS A 43 4.46 -10.77 5.55
C LYS A 43 4.04 -9.73 6.59
N ILE A 44 2.77 -9.72 6.97
CA ILE A 44 2.22 -8.79 7.98
C ILE A 44 2.82 -9.08 9.36
N TYR A 45 2.86 -10.34 9.78
CA TYR A 45 3.35 -10.75 11.10
C TYR A 45 4.89 -10.90 11.18
N GLY A 46 5.62 -10.69 10.07
CA GLY A 46 7.08 -10.76 10.05
C GLY A 46 7.67 -12.14 10.40
N THR A 47 6.89 -13.21 10.28
CA THR A 47 7.32 -14.56 10.70
C THR A 47 8.09 -15.26 9.59
N LYS A 48 9.06 -16.11 9.97
CA LYS A 48 9.88 -16.88 9.01
C LYS A 48 9.05 -17.93 8.25
N SER A 49 7.89 -18.34 8.75
CA SER A 49 7.08 -19.44 8.20
C SER A 49 5.60 -19.09 8.10
N ALA A 50 4.96 -19.48 6.99
CA ALA A 50 3.52 -19.34 6.80
C ALA A 50 2.71 -20.50 7.40
N LYS A 51 3.40 -21.54 7.91
CA LYS A 51 2.76 -22.73 8.49
C LYS A 51 1.72 -22.39 9.58
N PRO A 52 1.97 -21.48 10.54
CA PRO A 52 1.00 -21.17 11.60
C PRO A 52 -0.32 -20.56 11.10
N PHE A 53 -0.31 -19.99 9.89
CA PHE A 53 -1.46 -19.34 9.28
C PHE A 53 -2.18 -20.25 8.27
N ALA A 54 -1.67 -21.47 8.04
CA ALA A 54 -2.28 -22.39 7.10
C ALA A 54 -3.54 -23.06 7.71
N PRO A 55 -4.57 -23.35 6.89
CA PRO A 55 -5.80 -23.99 7.37
C PRO A 55 -5.50 -25.33 8.06
N GLY A 56 -6.10 -25.57 9.22
CA GLY A 56 -5.95 -26.82 9.97
C GLY A 56 -4.68 -26.96 10.81
N GLN A 57 -3.84 -25.91 10.90
CA GLN A 57 -2.65 -25.89 11.76
C GLN A 57 -2.94 -25.42 13.19
N ASN A 58 -4.08 -24.74 13.41
CA ASN A 58 -4.60 -24.39 14.73
C ASN A 58 -5.83 -25.27 15.02
N LYS A 59 -5.61 -26.54 15.32
CA LYS A 59 -6.62 -27.41 15.93
C LYS A 59 -6.30 -27.55 17.40
#